data_AF-A0A9Q2XY40-F1
#
_entry.id   AF-A0A9Q2XY40-F1
#
_cell.length_a   1.000
_cell.length_b   1.000
_cell.length_c   1.000
_cell.angle_alpha   90.00
_cell.angle_beta   90.00
_cell.angle_gamma   90.00
#
_symmetry.space_group_name_H-M   'P 1'
#
loop_
_entity.id
_entity.type
_entity.pdbx_description
1 polymer ?
#
loop_
_entity_poly.entity_id
_entity_poly.type
_entity_poly.pdbx_seq_one_letter_code
_entity_poly.pdbx_strand_id
1 'polypeptide(L)' 'MNVTGTQPRVSRRHIITRLDDIRQARERVHFDWIDAMREAREHGFTNQQIADVLGVTEAAVRGALKRAEGN' A
#
# COMPACT_ATOMS: atom_id res chain seq x y z
N MET A 1 34.25 21.11 -24.45
CA MET A 1 34.25 19.73 -23.92
C MET A 1 32.81 19.37 -23.59
N ASN A 2 32.11 18.63 -24.45
CA ASN A 2 30.71 18.29 -24.24
C ASN A 2 30.63 17.00 -23.41
N VAL A 3 30.29 17.14 -22.13
CA VAL A 3 29.86 16.03 -21.29
C VAL A 3 28.44 15.65 -21.69
N THR A 4 28.32 14.81 -22.72
CA THR A 4 27.04 14.20 -23.09
C THR A 4 26.58 13.37 -21.90
N GLY A 5 25.65 13.91 -21.13
CA GLY A 5 24.96 13.22 -20.05
C GLY A 5 24.39 11.91 -20.59
N THR A 6 25.09 10.82 -20.32
CA THR A 6 24.63 9.48 -20.69
C THR A 6 23.54 9.13 -19.70
N GLN A 7 22.32 9.58 -19.97
CA GLN A 7 21.15 9.04 -19.30
C GLN A 7 21.17 7.54 -19.56
N PRO A 8 21.21 6.68 -18.52
CA PRO A 8 21.15 5.24 -18.72
C PRO A 8 19.88 4.96 -19.54
N ARG A 9 20.05 4.34 -20.72
CA ARG A 9 18.94 4.01 -21.62
C ARG A 9 18.17 2.84 -21.01
N VAL A 10 17.46 3.10 -19.91
CA VAL A 10 16.65 2.08 -19.25
C VAL A 10 15.57 1.65 -20.23
N SER A 11 15.59 0.38 -20.62
CA SER A 11 14.62 -0.16 -21.57
C SER A 11 13.20 0.03 -21.03
N ARG A 12 12.25 0.40 -21.90
CA ARG A 12 10.82 0.53 -21.54
C ARG A 12 10.31 -0.72 -20.83
N ARG A 13 10.78 -1.90 -21.23
CA ARG A 13 10.45 -3.18 -20.58
C ARG A 13 10.92 -3.22 -19.13
N HIS A 14 12.11 -2.73 -18.83
CA HIS A 14 12.63 -2.67 -17.46
C HIS A 14 11.82 -1.71 -16.59
N ILE A 15 11.40 -0.56 -17.13
CA ILE A 15 10.52 0.38 -16.40
C ILE A 15 9.15 -0.27 -16.11
N ILE A 16 8.57 -0.96 -17.09
CA ILE A 16 7.29 -1.66 -16.91
C ILE A 16 7.41 -2.74 -15.82
N THR A 17 8.46 -3.56 -15.86
CA THR A 17 8.71 -4.58 -14.82
C THR A 17 8.82 -3.93 -13.44
N ARG A 18 9.60 -2.86 -13.30
CA ARG A 18 9.75 -2.16 -12.02
C ARG A 18 8.42 -1.58 -11.49
N LEU A 19 7.58 -1.05 -12.37
CA LEU A 19 6.26 -0.56 -11.99
C LEU A 19 5.33 -1.71 -11.55
N ASP A 20 5.42 -2.86 -12.21
CA ASP A 20 4.64 -4.04 -11.84
C ASP A 20 5.08 -4.61 -10.48
N ASP A 21 6.39 -4.66 -10.21
CA ASP A 21 6.92 -5.07 -8.91
C ASP A 21 6.42 -4.15 -7.78
N ILE A 22 6.39 -2.83 -8.01
CA ILE A 22 5.83 -1.86 -7.06
C ILE A 22 4.33 -2.09 -6.87
N ARG A 23 3.59 -2.39 -7.94
CA ARG A 23 2.15 -2.71 -7.86
C ARG A 23 1.91 -3.96 -7.02
N GLN A 24 2.64 -5.05 -7.28
CA GLN A 24 2.52 -6.30 -6.53
C GLN A 24 2.93 -6.13 -5.06
N ALA A 25 4.01 -5.39 -4.78
CA ALA A 25 4.41 -5.08 -3.42
C ALA A 25 3.33 -4.29 -2.69
N ARG A 26 2.70 -3.31 -3.36
CA ARG A 26 1.60 -2.53 -2.80
C ARG A 26 0.35 -3.36 -2.54
N GLU A 27 0.02 -4.31 -3.42
CA GLU A 27 -1.07 -5.26 -3.20
C GLU A 27 -0.83 -6.12 -1.97
N ARG A 28 0.38 -6.69 -1.81
CA ARG A 28 0.72 -7.48 -0.61
C ARG A 28 0.59 -6.67 0.67
N VAL A 29 1.20 -5.47 0.70
CA VAL A 29 1.10 -4.58 1.86
C VAL A 29 -0.35 -4.22 2.17
N HIS A 30 -1.20 -4.08 1.15
CA HIS A 30 -2.62 -3.78 1.33
C HIS A 30 -3.40 -4.96 1.95
N PHE A 31 -3.08 -6.20 1.59
CA PHE A 31 -3.67 -7.39 2.23
C PHE A 31 -3.25 -7.50 3.70
N ASP A 32 -1.95 -7.40 3.98
CA ASP A 32 -1.42 -7.44 5.35
C ASP A 32 -2.05 -6.34 6.23
N TRP A 33 -2.32 -5.17 5.63
CA TRP A 33 -3.00 -4.07 6.30
C TRP A 33 -4.44 -4.39 6.71
N ILE A 34 -5.22 -4.99 5.81
CA ILE A 34 -6.62 -5.33 6.09
C ILE A 34 -6.71 -6.40 7.16
N ASP A 35 -5.84 -7.42 7.10
CA ASP A 35 -5.82 -8.49 8.08
C ASP A 35 -5.45 -7.96 9.47
N ALA A 36 -4.43 -7.08 9.56
CA ALA A 36 -4.08 -6.42 10.81
C ALA A 36 -5.21 -5.54 11.38
N MET A 37 -5.96 -4.83 10.52
CA MET A 37 -7.13 -4.04 10.98
C MET A 37 -8.27 -4.93 11.49
N ARG A 38 -8.49 -6.08 10.85
CA ARG A 38 -9.50 -7.06 11.27
C ARG A 38 -9.14 -7.66 12.62
N GLU A 39 -7.90 -8.13 12.78
CA GLU A 39 -7.39 -8.66 14.04
C GLU A 39 -7.51 -7.60 15.16
N ALA A 40 -7.10 -6.36 14.91
CA ALA A 40 -7.27 -5.28 15.88
C ALA A 40 -8.74 -5.05 16.29
N ARG A 41 -9.69 -5.15 15.35
CA ARG A 41 -11.12 -5.07 15.65
C ARG A 41 -11.62 -6.23 16.50
N GLU A 42 -11.16 -7.45 16.23
CA GLU A 42 -11.48 -8.63 17.04
C GLU A 42 -10.96 -8.49 18.48
N HIS A 43 -9.81 -7.83 18.66
CA HIS A 43 -9.27 -7.48 19.97
C HIS A 43 -9.91 -6.24 20.62
N GLY A 44 -10.96 -5.67 20.02
CA GLY A 44 -11.75 -4.58 20.61
C GLY A 44 -11.18 -3.18 20.35
N PHE A 45 -10.19 -3.02 19.47
CA PHE A 45 -9.71 -1.70 19.10
C PHE A 45 -10.77 -0.92 18.32
N THR A 46 -10.84 0.38 18.60
CA THR A 46 -11.67 1.31 17.82
C THR A 46 -10.99 1.67 16.50
N ASN A 47 -11.77 2.07 15.49
CA ASN A 47 -11.21 2.52 14.22
C ASN A 47 -10.25 3.70 14.38
N GLN A 48 -10.48 4.55 15.39
CA GLN A 48 -9.61 5.70 15.70
C GLN A 48 -8.25 5.22 16.20
N GLN A 49 -8.20 4.30 17.17
CA GLN A 49 -6.95 3.74 17.68
C GLN A 49 -6.15 3.02 16.61
N ILE A 50 -6.83 2.27 15.75
CA ILE A 50 -6.20 1.61 14.60
C ILE A 50 -5.61 2.65 13.65
N ALA A 51 -6.36 3.72 13.35
CA ALA A 51 -5.90 4.80 12.49
C ALA A 51 -4.68 5.54 13.06
N ASP A 52 -4.68 5.80 14.38
CA ASP A 52 -3.58 6.46 15.08
C ASP A 52 -2.29 5.61 15.03
N VAL A 53 -2.39 4.30 15.25
CA VAL A 53 -1.24 3.38 15.17
C VAL A 53 -0.72 3.26 13.74
N LEU A 54 -1.62 3.21 12.76
CA LEU A 54 -1.29 3.06 11.35
C LEU A 54 -0.89 4.38 10.67
N GLY A 55 -1.02 5.51 11.36
CA GLY A 55 -0.71 6.84 10.82
C GLY A 55 -1.62 7.29 9.68
N VAL A 56 -2.88 6.84 9.67
CA VAL A 56 -3.88 7.20 8.66
C VAL A 56 -5.13 7.81 9.29
N THR A 57 -6.12 8.13 8.45
CA THR A 57 -7.40 8.64 8.94
C THR A 57 -8.35 7.51 9.32
N GLU A 58 -9.20 7.74 10.31
CA GLU A 58 -10.26 6.81 10.71
C GLU A 58 -11.17 6.43 9.54
N ALA A 59 -11.44 7.38 8.64
CA ALA A 59 -12.22 7.16 7.42
C ALA A 59 -11.54 6.17 6.46
N ALA A 60 -10.21 6.17 6.38
CA ALA A 60 -9.45 5.20 5.58
C ALA A 60 -9.60 3.79 6.15
N VAL A 61 -9.46 3.62 7.47
CA VAL A 61 -9.65 2.34 8.17
C VAL A 61 -11.08 1.82 7.94
N ARG A 62 -12.09 2.66 8.17
CA ARG A 62 -13.50 2.31 7.95
C ARG A 62 -13.78 1.88 6.52
N GLY A 63 -13.22 2.61 5.54
CA GLY A 63 -13.37 2.30 4.12
C GLY A 63 -12.65 1.03 3.69
N ALA A 64 -11.54 0.68 4.33
CA ALA A 64 -10.81 -0.56 4.08
C ALA A 64 -11.59 -1.77 4.62
N LEU A 65 -12.01 -1.71 5.89
CA LEU A 65 -12.81 -2.77 6.52
C LEU A 65 -14.13 -3.02 5.79
N LYS A 66 -14.85 -1.96 5.41
CA LYS A 66 -16.12 -2.10 4.65
C LYS A 66 -15.93 -2.81 3.30
N ARG A 67 -14.81 -2.56 2.61
CA ARG A 67 -14.51 -3.25 1.34
C ARG A 67 -14.15 -4.72 1.56
N ALA A 68 -13.52 -5.03 2.68
CA ALA A 68 -13.16 -6.40 3.04
C ALA A 68 -14.37 -7.24 3.47
N GLU A 69 -15.38 -6.63 4.12
CA GLU A 69 -16.62 -7.31 4.53
C GLU A 69 -17.65 -7.46 3.41
N GLY A 70 -17.56 -6.63 2.36
CA GLY A 70 -18.51 -6.59 1.24
C GLY A 70 -18.17 -7.48 0.04
N ASN A 71 -17.18 -8.38 0.18
CA ASN A 71 -16.76 -9.36 -0.82
C ASN A 71 -16.60 -10.74 -0.17
#